data_AF-A0A831XN76-F1
#
_entry.id   AF-A0A831XN76-F1
#
_cell.length_a   1.000
_cell.length_b   1.000
_cell.length_c   1.000
_cell.angle_alpha   90.00
_cell.angle_beta   90.00
_cell.angle_gamma   90.00
#
_symmetry.space_group_name_H-M   'P 1'
#
loop_
_entity.id
_entity.type
_entity.pdbx_description
1 polymer ?
#
loop_
_entity_poly.entity_id
_entity_poly.type
_entity_poly.pdbx_seq_one_letter_code
_entity_poly.pdbx_strand_id
1 'polypeptide(L)' 'MLSGNLAEFPFPSLVGTLMSAGRTGRLVLKPPFLEAEVYLRAGQVVHARAW' A
#
# COMPACT_ATOMS: atom_id res chain seq x y z
N MET A 1 11.73 7.94 3.30
CA MET A 1 10.79 7.23 2.41
C MET A 1 11.14 5.75 2.48
N LEU A 2 10.19 4.87 2.85
CA LEU A 2 10.42 3.42 2.97
C LEU A 2 9.99 2.75 1.65
N SER A 3 10.80 1.84 1.14
CA SER A 3 10.53 1.07 -0.08
C SER A 3 10.90 -0.40 0.12
N GLY A 4 10.21 -1.31 -0.56
CA GLY A 4 10.46 -2.75 -0.51
C GLY A 4 9.92 -3.46 -1.74
N ASN A 5 10.12 -4.78 -1.81
CA ASN A 5 9.69 -5.62 -2.92
C ASN A 5 8.44 -6.44 -2.55
N LEU A 6 7.43 -6.45 -3.41
CA LEU A 6 6.20 -7.21 -3.20
C LEU A 6 6.39 -8.73 -3.27
N ALA A 7 7.48 -9.21 -3.87
CA ALA A 7 7.84 -10.63 -3.84
C ALA A 7 8.20 -11.11 -2.42
N GLU A 8 8.74 -10.22 -1.58
CA GLU A 8 9.08 -10.51 -0.18
C GLU A 8 7.90 -10.24 0.75
N PHE A 9 7.04 -9.28 0.39
CA PHE A 9 5.91 -8.87 1.20
C PHE A 9 4.64 -8.71 0.35
N PRO A 10 3.79 -9.74 0.26
CA PRO A 10 2.63 -9.73 -0.62
C PRO A 10 1.70 -8.54 -0.38
N PHE A 11 1.21 -7.94 -1.46
CA PHE A 11 0.44 -6.70 -1.40
C PHE A 11 -0.79 -6.74 -0.46
N PRO A 12 -1.65 -7.78 -0.47
CA PRO A 12 -2.79 -7.83 0.45
C PRO A 12 -2.37 -7.85 1.93
N SER A 13 -1.32 -8.61 2.27
CA SER A 13 -0.77 -8.69 3.62
C SER A 13 -0.14 -7.35 4.04
N LEU A 14 0.49 -6.63 3.11
CA LEU A 14 0.99 -5.29 3.34
C LEU A 14 -0.11 -4.30 3.68
N VAL A 15 -1.16 -4.25 2.86
CA VAL A 15 -2.30 -3.37 3.09
C VAL A 15 -2.94 -3.69 4.45
N GLY A 16 -3.20 -4.98 4.73
CA GLY A 16 -3.74 -5.41 6.02
C GLY A 16 -2.86 -4.97 7.20
N THR A 17 -1.55 -5.14 7.10
CA THR A 17 -0.59 -4.71 8.14
C THR A 17 -0.63 -3.19 8.36
N LEU A 18 -0.65 -2.40 7.28
CA LEU A 18 -0.73 -0.94 7.36
C LEU A 18 -2.06 -0.48 7.98
N MET A 19 -3.16 -1.16 7.64
CA MET A 19 -4.48 -0.93 8.22
C MET A 19 -4.49 -1.22 9.72
N SER A 20 -4.03 -2.41 10.12
CA SER A 20 -3.95 -2.81 11.54
C SER A 20 -3.03 -1.92 12.36
N ALA A 21 -1.96 -1.39 11.76
CA ALA A 21 -1.05 -0.45 12.41
C ALA A 21 -1.61 0.99 12.49
N GLY A 22 -2.84 1.25 12.06
CA GLY A 22 -3.46 2.58 12.10
C GLY A 22 -2.73 3.60 11.22
N ARG A 23 -2.01 3.15 10.18
CA ARG A 23 -1.15 4.04 9.40
C ARG A 23 -1.95 5.08 8.63
N THR A 24 -1.35 6.27 8.52
CA THR A 24 -1.78 7.34 7.63
C THR A 24 -0.67 7.61 6.63
N GLY A 25 -1.01 7.72 5.36
CA GLY A 25 -0.04 7.98 4.30
C GLY A 25 -0.45 7.40 2.95
N ARG A 26 0.53 7.30 2.06
CA ARG A 26 0.35 6.80 0.70
C ARG A 26 1.30 5.63 0.44
N LEU A 27 0.73 4.50 0.06
CA LEU A 27 1.45 3.36 -0.50
C LEU A 27 1.48 3.52 -2.01
N VAL A 28 2.69 3.55 -2.58
CA VAL A 28 2.91 3.64 -4.03
C VAL A 28 3.44 2.30 -4.53
N LEU A 29 2.75 1.73 -5.49
CA LEU A 29 3.11 0.50 -6.20
C LEU A 29 3.69 0.89 -7.55
N LYS A 30 4.80 0.27 -7.91
CA LYS A 30 5.54 0.57 -9.14
C LYS A 30 5.58 -0.65 -10.07
N PRO A 31 5.74 -0.43 -11.39
CA PRO A 31 5.92 -1.50 -12.38
C PRO A 31 7.00 -2.54 -12.00
N PRO A 32 7.00 -3.75 -12.60
CA PRO A 32 6.32 -4.10 -13.85
C PRO A 32 4.91 -4.67 -13.73
N PHE A 33 4.49 -5.13 -12.55
CA PHE A 33 3.26 -5.93 -12.41
C PHE A 33 2.02 -5.11 -12.12
N LEU A 34 2.17 -3.97 -11.43
CA LEU A 34 1.07 -3.10 -11.04
C LEU A 34 1.61 -1.70 -10.75
N GLU A 35 1.03 -0.71 -11.41
CA GLU A 35 1.20 0.69 -11.05
C GLU A 35 -0.06 1.18 -10.35
N ALA A 36 0.06 1.61 -9.09
CA ALA A 36 -1.09 1.97 -8.28
C ALA A 36 -0.70 2.82 -7.07
N GLU A 37 -1.68 3.52 -6.52
CA GLU A 37 -1.56 4.26 -5.28
C GLU A 37 -2.72 3.91 -4.34
N VAL A 38 -2.40 3.70 -3.06
CA VAL A 38 -3.38 3.49 -1.99
C VAL A 38 -3.17 4.52 -0.91
N TYR A 39 -4.22 5.25 -0.58
CA TYR A 39 -4.22 6.29 0.45
C TYR A 39 -4.88 5.75 1.71
N LEU A 40 -4.15 5.82 2.82
CA LEU A 40 -4.62 5.39 4.13
C LEU A 40 -4.76 6.58 5.08
N ARG A 41 -5.80 6.55 5.91
CA ARG A 41 -6.01 7.48 7.02
C ARG A 41 -6.46 6.70 8.25
N ALA A 42 -5.67 6.76 9.32
CA ALA A 42 -5.92 6.03 10.57
C ALA A 42 -6.23 4.53 10.34
N GLY A 43 -5.51 3.89 9.41
CA GLY A 43 -5.70 2.47 9.08
C GLY A 43 -6.90 2.17 8.18
N GLN A 44 -7.63 3.19 7.70
CA GLN A 44 -8.70 3.03 6.72
C GLN A 44 -8.18 3.38 5.32
N VAL A 45 -8.55 2.58 4.31
CA VAL A 45 -8.33 2.95 2.91
C VAL A 45 -9.37 3.98 2.52
N VAL A 46 -8.92 5.20 2.18
CA VAL A 46 -9.81 6.31 1.82
C VAL A 46 -9.85 6.58 0.31
N HIS A 47 -8.83 6.14 -0.41
CA HIS A 47 -8.78 6.23 -1.87
C HIS A 47 -7.79 5.19 -2.41
N ALA A 48 -8.08 4.65 -3.59
CA ALA A 48 -7.16 3.80 -4.32
C ALA A 48 -7.32 4.04 -5.83
N ARG A 49 -6.21 4.01 -6.56
CA ARG A 49 -6.16 4.13 -8.01
C ARG A 49 -5.13 3.15 -8.57
N ALA A 50 -5.48 2.50 -9.67
CA ALA A 50 -4.58 1.68 -10.46
C ALA A 50 -4.57 2.19 -11.91
N TRP A 51 -3.45 1.97 -12.60
CA TRP A 51 -3.25 2.31 -14.01
C TRP A 51 -2.94 1.05 -14.81
#